data_AF-A0A951I2B8-F1
#
_entry.id   AF-A0A951I2B8-F1
#
_cell.length_a   1.000
_cell.length_b   1.000
_cell.length_c   1.000
_cell.angle_alpha   90.00
_cell.angle_beta   90.00
_cell.angle_gamma   90.00
#
_symmetry.space_group_name_H-M   'P 1'
#
loop_
_entity.id
_entity.type
_entity.pdbx_description
1 polymer ?
#
loop_
_entity_poly.entity_id
_entity_poly.type
_entity_poly.pdbx_seq_one_letter_code
_entity_poly.pdbx_strand_id
1 'polypeptide(L)' 'MTQEEFTELEQSDLSLLETLDHVLNRGLVIAGEITISVADVDLIFVGLNVMLTSVETAREVLVERNRKASGDE' A
#
# COMPACT_ATOMS: atom_id res chain seq x y z
N MET A 1 16.21 -13.24 30.95
CA MET A 1 15.13 -12.55 30.24
C MET A 1 14.17 -12.03 31.28
N THR A 2 14.20 -10.72 31.50
CA THR A 2 13.39 -10.03 32.51
C THR A 2 11.96 -9.83 31.98
N GLN A 3 10.98 -9.72 32.89
CA GLN A 3 9.57 -9.47 32.56
C GLN A 3 9.35 -8.20 31.70
N GLU A 4 10.32 -7.28 31.68
CA GLU A 4 10.30 -6.06 30.87
C GLU A 4 10.44 -6.35 29.36
N GLU A 5 11.24 -7.35 28.95
CA GLU A 5 11.41 -7.71 27.53
C GLU A 5 10.12 -8.28 26.91
N PHE A 6 9.25 -8.92 27.71
CA PHE A 6 8.01 -9.53 27.21
C PHE A 6 6.92 -8.47 26.93
N THR A 7 6.94 -7.35 27.67
CA THR A 7 5.93 -6.28 27.54
C THR A 7 6.20 -5.38 26.32
N GLU A 8 7.48 -5.14 25.97
CA GLU A 8 7.85 -4.38 24.77
C GLU A 8 7.47 -5.08 23.47
N LEU A 9 7.55 -6.43 23.43
CA LEU A 9 7.14 -7.21 22.27
C LEU A 9 5.61 -7.16 22.04
N GLU A 10 4.80 -7.31 23.10
CA GLU A 10 3.33 -7.23 22.97
C GLU A 10 2.85 -5.83 22.54
N GLN A 11 3.49 -4.76 23.01
CA GLN A 11 3.15 -3.40 22.57
C GLN A 11 3.51 -3.16 21.10
N SER A 12 4.62 -3.74 20.63
CA SER A 12 5.05 -3.64 19.23
C SER A 12 4.11 -4.39 18.28
N ASP A 13 3.67 -5.59 18.68
CA ASP A 13 2.74 -6.40 17.90
C ASP A 13 1.35 -5.74 17.81
N LEU A 14 0.86 -5.14 18.90
CA LEU A 14 -0.38 -4.35 18.90
C LEU A 14 -0.28 -3.15 17.94
N SER A 15 0.83 -2.43 17.95
CA SER A 15 1.03 -1.26 17.08
C SER A 15 1.11 -1.63 15.59
N LEU A 16 1.81 -2.72 15.25
CA LEU A 16 1.87 -3.23 13.87
C LEU A 16 0.51 -3.73 13.39
N LEU A 17 -0.23 -4.44 14.24
CA LEU A 17 -1.56 -4.94 13.92
C LEU A 17 -2.55 -3.78 13.69
N GLU A 18 -2.55 -2.77 14.56
CA GLU A 18 -3.39 -1.57 14.39
C GLU A 18 -3.00 -0.77 13.13
N THR A 19 -1.70 -0.64 12.85
CA THR A 19 -1.23 0.04 11.64
C THR A 19 -1.63 -0.72 10.38
N LEU A 20 -1.47 -2.05 10.37
CA LEU A 20 -1.86 -2.90 9.26
C LEU A 20 -3.38 -2.87 9.06
N ASP A 21 -4.17 -2.95 10.12
CA ASP A 21 -5.63 -2.85 10.05
C ASP A 21 -6.07 -1.50 9.47
N HIS A 22 -5.45 -0.39 9.89
CA HIS A 22 -5.75 0.93 9.34
C HIS A 22 -5.38 1.03 7.85
N VAL A 23 -4.24 0.48 7.44
CA VAL A 23 -3.81 0.45 6.03
C VAL A 23 -4.76 -0.40 5.18
N LEU A 24 -5.21 -1.56 5.67
CA LEU A 24 -6.15 -2.42 4.96
C LEU A 24 -7.55 -1.78 4.88
N ASN A 25 -8.06 -1.21 5.97
CA ASN A 25 -9.42 -0.66 6.02
C ASN A 25 -9.54 0.73 5.38
N ARG A 26 -8.57 1.62 5.57
CA ARG A 26 -8.60 3.00 5.04
C ARG A 26 -7.97 3.12 3.67
N GLY A 27 -7.04 2.22 3.36
CA GLY A 27 -6.22 2.27 2.16
C GLY A 27 -4.97 3.13 2.35
N LEU A 28 -3.83 2.67 1.83
CA LEU A 28 -2.56 3.38 1.76
C LEU A 28 -2.16 3.55 0.30
N VAL A 29 -1.90 4.80 -0.12
CA VAL A 29 -1.34 5.08 -1.45
C VAL A 29 0.17 5.29 -1.31
N ILE A 30 0.94 4.43 -1.98
CA ILE A 30 2.39 4.50 -2.07
C ILE A 30 2.75 5.05 -3.45
N ALA A 31 3.34 6.24 -3.47
CA ALA A 31 3.98 6.80 -4.65
C ALA A 31 5.48 6.53 -4.58
N GLY A 32 6.04 5.97 -5.64
CA GLY A 32 7.45 5.65 -5.73
C GLY A 32 7.96 5.79 -7.15
N GLU A 33 9.26 5.84 -7.29
CA GLU A 33 9.93 5.92 -8.58
C GLU A 33 11.12 4.97 -8.60
N ILE A 34 11.36 4.36 -9.76
CA ILE A 34 12.45 3.43 -10.00
C ILE A 34 13.17 3.88 -11.26
N THR A 35 14.48 4.08 -11.16
CA THR A 35 15.35 4.33 -12.31
C THR A 35 16.19 3.08 -12.55
N ILE A 36 16.20 2.59 -13.79
CA ILE A 36 17.05 1.47 -14.22
C ILE A 36 18.18 2.05 -15.06
N SER A 37 19.40 1.91 -14.53
CA SER A 37 20.62 2.43 -15.13
C SER A 37 21.49 1.28 -15.64
N VAL A 38 22.16 1.50 -16.77
CA VAL A 38 23.13 0.56 -17.35
C VAL A 38 24.40 1.32 -17.67
N ALA A 39 25.54 0.83 -17.19
CA ALA A 39 26.84 1.46 -17.37
C ALA A 39 26.84 2.96 -17.03
N ASP A 40 26.32 3.31 -15.84
CA ASP A 40 26.23 4.67 -15.30
C ASP A 40 25.33 5.64 -16.10
N VAL A 41 24.52 5.12 -17.04
CA VAL A 41 23.51 5.88 -17.77
C VAL A 41 22.12 5.44 -17.36
N ASP A 42 21.29 6.40 -16.94
CA ASP A 42 19.87 6.18 -16.66
C ASP A 42 19.11 5.95 -17.96
N LEU A 43 18.57 4.74 -18.15
CA LEU A 43 17.88 4.37 -19.40
C LEU A 43 16.37 4.39 -19.27
N ILE A 44 15.86 4.03 -18.09
CA ILE A 44 14.42 3.84 -17.89
C ILE A 44 14.04 4.46 -16.57
N PHE A 45 13.06 5.35 -16.60
CA PHE A 45 12.40 5.89 -15.42
C PHE A 45 10.98 5.31 -15.33
N VAL A 46 10.62 4.79 -14.16
CA VAL A 46 9.30 4.18 -13.90
C VAL A 46 8.70 4.84 -12.67
N GLY A 47 7.61 5.58 -12.86
CA GLY A 47 6.76 6.03 -11.76
C GLY A 47 5.77 4.93 -11.35
N LEU A 48 5.73 4.57 -10.08
CA LEU A 48 4.77 3.63 -9.51
C LEU A 48 3.83 4.37 -8.55
N ASN A 49 2.53 4.16 -8.75
CA ASN A 49 1.50 4.53 -7.76
C ASN A 49 0.74 3.25 -7.40
N VAL A 50 0.91 2.80 -6.16
CA VAL A 50 0.33 1.57 -5.63
C VAL A 50 -0.68 1.92 -4.54
N MET A 51 -1.84 1.29 -4.56
CA MET A 51 -2.84 1.42 -3.48
C MET A 51 -2.95 0.08 -2.77
N LEU A 52 -2.57 0.04 -1.50
CA LEU A 52 -2.85 -1.07 -0.58
C LEU A 52 -4.19 -0.81 0.08
N THR A 53 -5.09 -1.78 0.06
CA THR A 53 -6.39 -1.71 0.74
C THR A 53 -6.95 -3.14 0.86
N SER A 54 -8.07 -3.32 1.55
CA SER A 54 -8.79 -4.59 1.61
C SER A 54 -9.30 -4.99 0.23
N VAL A 55 -9.50 -6.29 0.03
CA VAL A 55 -9.97 -6.83 -1.25
C VAL A 55 -11.37 -6.34 -1.57
N GLU A 56 -12.24 -6.19 -0.55
CA GLU A 56 -13.57 -5.62 -0.71
C GLU A 56 -13.52 -4.19 -1.25
N THR A 57 -12.75 -3.30 -0.60
CA THR A 57 -12.59 -1.90 -1.01
C THR A 57 -11.95 -1.78 -2.39
N ALA A 58 -10.93 -2.60 -2.67
CA ALA A 58 -10.30 -2.64 -4.00
C ALA A 58 -11.30 -3.00 -5.10
N ARG A 59 -12.16 -4.00 -4.87
CA ARG A 59 -13.19 -4.40 -5.84
C ARG A 59 -14.21 -3.30 -6.07
N GLU A 60 -14.68 -2.64 -5.01
CA GLU A 60 -15.64 -1.54 -5.13
C GLU A 60 -15.09 -0.40 -6.00
N VAL A 61 -13.88 0.08 -5.69
CA VAL A 61 -13.22 1.16 -6.44
C VAL A 61 -12.95 0.79 -7.90
N LEU A 62 -12.54 -0.46 -8.17
CA LEU A 62 -12.26 -0.93 -9.53
C LEU A 62 -13.54 -1.10 -10.37
N VAL A 63 -14.61 -1.60 -9.76
CA VAL A 63 -15.91 -1.80 -10.43
C VAL A 63 -16.55 -0.46 -10.78
N GLU A 64 -16.46 0.55 -9.90
CA GLU A 64 -16.98 1.89 -10.20
C GLU A 64 -16.28 2.56 -11.39
N ARG A 65 -14.97 2.37 -11.56
CA ARG A 65 -14.23 2.94 -12.69
C ARG A 65 -14.69 2.38 -14.03
N ASN A 66 -15.02 1.09 -14.10
CA ASN A 66 -15.52 0.47 -15.33
C ASN A 66 -16.92 0.98 -15.74
N ARG A 67 -17.74 1.40 -14.77
CA ARG A 67 -19.10 1.90 -15.06
C ARG A 67 -19.10 3.32 -15.64
N LYS A 68 -18.13 4.14 -15.24
CA LYS A 68 -17.98 5.52 -15.74
C LYS A 68 -17.37 5.63 -17.14
N ALA A 69 -16.71 4.58 -17.62
CA ALA A 69 -16.14 4.54 -18.97
C ALA A 69 -17.18 4.26 -20.08
N SER A 70 -18.41 3.90 -19.71
CA SER A 70 -19.46 3.45 -20.65
C SER A 70 -20.76 4.25 -20.57
N GLY A 71 -20.73 5.47 -20.01
CA GLY A 71 -21.91 6.32 -19.84
C GLY A 71 -21.84 7.61 -20.66
N ASP A 72 -22.63 7.63 -21.73
CA ASP A 72 -23.13 8.76 -22.52
C ASP A 72 -22.13 9.64 -23.29
N GLU A 73 -21.96 9.29 -24.58
CA GLU A 73 -22.22 10.24 -25.68
C GLU A 73 -23.34 9.69 -26.57
#